data_AF-A0A3D2IM27-F1
#
_entry.id   AF-A0A3D2IM27-F1
#
_cell.length_a   1.000
_cell.length_b   1.000
_cell.length_c   1.000
_cell.angle_alpha   90.00
_cell.angle_beta   90.00
_cell.angle_gamma   90.00
#
_symmetry.space_group_name_H-M   'P 1'
#
loop_
_entity.id
_entity.type
_entity.pdbx_description
1 polymer ?
#
loop_
_entity_poly.entity_id
_entity_poly.type
_entity_poly.pdbx_seq_one_letter_code
_entity_poly.pdbx_strand_id
1 'polypeptide(L)'
;GYNQIERSTFKGFPFRGSFTGKAKKKNMRDFFPAFQYEFLEDQLDKNTSFFESDSKNQFSVRDLSELTQLHEGDTLYFSSSQEWSVNQTTTFPKDIVVLVEGNLTITGDGNLGTYTTFVARDTMSIGGSVTATHAILSAGTFMELGDQVSMNAQLISKGRIQLRDQVYLTYPSMVYTSTTTFLGEQQEVIHLQDESTVDGTLVYPIETGTFNQEQFRIKIDENALVRGSIYNQGQTELAGTVYGSVLTKQFFFYESPTIYINWIKDAEIDITKRPQDFIVPIGFSDSTKYVILHWKEVIE
;
A
#
# COMPACT_ATOMS: atom_id res chain seq x y z
N GLY A 1 23.59 13.89 52.34
CA GLY A 1 24.27 14.15 51.06
C GLY A 1 23.39 13.59 49.98
N TYR A 2 22.80 14.44 49.16
CA TYR A 2 21.90 14.03 48.08
C TYR A 2 22.71 13.43 46.93
N ASN A 3 22.23 12.28 46.43
CA ASN A 3 22.77 11.58 45.27
C ASN A 3 22.85 12.52 44.07
N GLN A 4 24.05 12.68 43.51
CA GLN A 4 24.25 13.40 42.25
C GLN A 4 23.65 12.57 41.12
N ILE A 5 22.61 13.10 40.48
CA ILE A 5 22.10 12.58 39.21
C ILE A 5 23.05 13.09 38.13
N GLU A 6 23.89 12.20 37.59
CA GLU A 6 24.66 12.50 36.38
C GLU A 6 23.71 12.49 35.17
N ARG A 7 23.51 13.67 34.57
CA ARG A 7 22.87 13.81 33.25
C ARG A 7 23.97 13.80 32.21
N SER A 8 24.14 12.69 31.49
CA SER A 8 24.99 12.64 30.30
C SER A 8 24.13 12.81 29.04
N THR A 9 24.65 13.52 28.06
CA THR A 9 24.03 13.64 26.73
C THR A 9 24.16 12.28 26.05
N PHE A 10 23.04 11.66 25.65
CA PHE A 10 23.06 10.44 24.84
C PHE A 10 23.62 10.79 23.45
N LYS A 11 24.95 10.77 23.32
CA LYS A 11 25.60 10.72 22.01
C LYS A 11 25.44 9.28 21.53
N GLY A 12 24.49 9.07 20.64
CA GLY A 12 24.28 7.79 19.99
C GLY A 12 25.63 7.22 19.53
N PHE A 13 25.93 6.00 19.95
CA PHE A 13 27.16 5.34 19.52
C PHE A 13 27.05 5.05 18.02
N PRO A 14 28.15 5.17 17.25
CA PRO A 14 28.18 4.65 15.89
C PRO A 14 27.77 3.17 15.92
N PHE A 15 27.02 2.74 14.89
CA PHE A 15 26.51 1.38 14.67
C PHE A 15 27.27 0.30 15.47
N ARG A 16 26.56 -0.31 16.43
CA ARG A 16 27.06 -1.46 17.23
C ARG A 16 26.47 -2.79 16.75
N GLY A 17 26.19 -2.92 15.46
CA GLY A 17 25.81 -4.19 14.85
C GLY A 17 27.01 -4.86 14.17
N SER A 18 26.81 -6.09 13.72
CA SER A 18 27.72 -6.73 12.77
C SER A 18 27.20 -6.45 11.35
N PHE A 19 28.06 -5.91 10.48
CA PHE A 19 27.80 -5.87 9.04
C PHE A 19 28.56 -7.02 8.39
N THR A 20 27.84 -7.97 7.79
CA THR A 20 28.41 -9.05 6.98
C THR A 20 28.13 -8.75 5.50
N GLY A 21 29.17 -8.39 4.74
CA GLY A 21 29.03 -8.09 3.32
C GLY A 21 30.09 -7.13 2.78
N LYS A 22 29.95 -6.73 1.51
CA LYS A 22 30.79 -5.69 0.89
C LYS A 22 30.05 -4.35 0.95
N ALA A 23 30.53 -3.41 1.77
CA ALA A 23 30.04 -2.04 1.74
C ALA A 23 30.65 -1.30 0.52
N LYS A 24 29.81 -0.72 -0.33
CA LYS A 24 30.25 0.21 -1.38
C LYS A 24 29.63 1.57 -1.10
N LYS A 25 30.46 2.56 -0.81
CA LYS A 25 30.01 3.96 -0.73
C LYS A 25 29.94 4.51 -2.16
N LYS A 26 28.73 4.75 -2.66
CA LYS A 26 28.48 5.44 -3.94
C LYS A 26 27.83 6.80 -3.66
N ASN A 27 28.00 7.74 -4.58
CA ASN A 27 27.32 9.03 -4.48
C ASN A 27 25.82 8.82 -4.74
N MET A 28 24.96 9.10 -3.75
CA MET A 28 23.51 8.84 -3.85
C MET A 28 22.82 9.68 -4.93
N ARG A 29 23.39 10.86 -5.26
CA ARG A 29 22.84 11.75 -6.31
C ARG A 29 22.77 11.09 -7.69
N ASP A 30 23.54 10.03 -7.91
CA ASP A 30 23.62 9.36 -9.22
C ASP A 30 22.74 8.09 -9.30
N PHE A 31 21.99 7.70 -8.24
CA PHE A 31 21.46 6.33 -8.12
C PHE A 31 20.09 6.12 -7.45
N PHE A 32 19.36 7.15 -6.99
CA PHE A 32 17.97 6.90 -6.56
C PHE A 32 17.11 6.75 -7.83
N PRO A 33 16.65 5.54 -8.19
CA PRO A 33 15.94 5.36 -9.45
C PRO A 33 14.65 6.15 -9.41
N ALA A 34 14.36 6.91 -10.46
CA ALA A 34 13.06 7.53 -10.60
C ALA A 34 12.02 6.42 -10.77
N PHE A 35 10.91 6.55 -10.05
CA PHE A 35 9.74 5.72 -10.26
C PHE A 35 8.77 6.53 -11.12
N GLN A 36 8.50 6.07 -12.34
CA GLN A 36 7.49 6.65 -13.23
C GLN A 36 6.12 6.29 -12.69
N TYR A 37 5.48 7.23 -12.01
CA TYR A 37 4.16 7.04 -11.39
C TYR A 37 3.02 7.66 -12.20
N GLU A 38 3.32 8.32 -13.32
CA GLU A 38 2.35 9.01 -14.16
C GLU A 38 1.23 8.07 -14.63
N PHE A 39 1.55 6.80 -14.94
CA PHE A 39 0.53 5.83 -15.34
C PHE A 39 -0.45 5.48 -14.20
N LEU A 40 -0.01 5.54 -12.94
CA LEU A 40 -0.88 5.31 -11.77
C LEU A 40 -1.75 6.54 -11.49
N GLU A 41 -1.19 7.73 -11.68
CA GLU A 41 -1.97 8.98 -11.60
C GLU A 41 -3.00 9.06 -12.73
N ASP A 42 -2.63 8.72 -13.97
CA ASP A 42 -3.56 8.65 -15.09
C ASP A 42 -4.69 7.65 -14.81
N GLN A 43 -4.39 6.51 -14.18
CA GLN A 43 -5.40 5.54 -13.77
C GLN A 43 -6.31 6.09 -12.67
N LEU A 44 -5.77 6.77 -11.67
CA LEU A 44 -6.55 7.43 -10.62
C LEU A 44 -7.44 8.54 -11.20
N ASP A 45 -6.90 9.37 -12.08
CA ASP A 45 -7.60 10.47 -12.75
C ASP A 45 -8.73 9.94 -13.64
N LYS A 46 -8.45 8.90 -14.43
CA LYS A 46 -9.47 8.17 -15.20
C LYS A 46 -10.57 7.64 -14.29
N ASN A 47 -10.20 6.98 -13.19
CA ASN A 47 -11.15 6.46 -12.20
C ASN A 47 -12.03 7.56 -11.63
N THR A 48 -11.47 8.74 -11.30
CA THR A 48 -12.24 9.88 -10.81
C THR A 48 -13.09 10.56 -11.88
N SER A 49 -12.64 10.59 -13.15
CA SER A 49 -13.37 11.23 -14.25
C SER A 49 -14.72 10.57 -14.56
N PHE A 50 -14.89 9.29 -14.19
CA PHE A 50 -16.19 8.61 -14.28
C PHE A 50 -17.26 9.27 -13.41
N PHE A 51 -16.88 9.95 -12.32
CA PHE A 51 -17.82 10.64 -11.43
C PHE A 51 -18.18 12.05 -11.93
N GLU A 52 -17.41 12.61 -12.86
CA GLU A 52 -17.56 14.00 -13.31
C GLU A 52 -18.22 14.12 -14.69
N SER A 53 -18.18 13.06 -15.49
CA SER A 53 -18.68 13.07 -16.86
C SER A 53 -20.18 12.78 -16.96
N ASP A 54 -20.82 13.29 -18.02
CA ASP A 54 -22.20 12.92 -18.42
C ASP A 54 -22.37 11.41 -18.73
N SER A 55 -21.26 10.65 -18.72
CA SER A 55 -21.19 9.19 -18.84
C SER A 55 -21.92 8.45 -17.71
N LYS A 56 -22.39 9.13 -16.65
CA LYS A 56 -23.26 8.55 -15.62
C LYS A 56 -24.44 7.77 -16.22
N ASN A 57 -24.94 8.22 -17.37
CA ASN A 57 -26.05 7.60 -18.09
C ASN A 57 -25.68 6.26 -18.78
N GLN A 58 -24.41 5.88 -18.83
CA GLN A 58 -23.93 4.63 -19.43
C GLN A 58 -23.82 3.49 -18.42
N PHE A 59 -23.92 3.77 -17.12
CA PHE A 59 -23.82 2.76 -16.08
C PHE A 59 -25.18 2.27 -15.62
N SER A 60 -25.28 0.97 -15.34
CA SER A 60 -26.45 0.42 -14.67
C SER A 60 -26.41 0.84 -13.20
N VAL A 61 -27.29 1.76 -12.81
CA VAL A 61 -27.54 2.06 -11.39
C VAL A 61 -28.28 0.86 -10.82
N ARG A 62 -27.62 0.09 -9.94
CA ARG A 62 -28.20 -1.11 -9.31
C ARG A 62 -28.37 -0.89 -7.81
N ASP A 63 -29.39 -1.53 -7.24
CA ASP A 63 -29.60 -1.60 -5.80
C ASP A 63 -28.80 -2.79 -5.21
N LEU A 64 -28.41 -2.68 -3.94
CA LEU A 64 -27.66 -3.67 -3.17
C LEU A 64 -28.30 -5.07 -3.19
N SER A 65 -29.63 -5.13 -3.27
CA SER A 65 -30.38 -6.40 -3.35
C SER A 65 -30.10 -7.19 -4.64
N GLU A 66 -29.52 -6.55 -5.66
CA GLU A 66 -29.20 -7.14 -6.96
C GLU A 66 -27.77 -7.71 -7.05
N LEU A 67 -26.97 -7.66 -5.95
CA LEU A 67 -25.64 -8.30 -5.90
C LEU A 67 -25.68 -9.82 -6.19
N THR A 68 -26.85 -10.45 -6.05
CA THR A 68 -27.06 -11.88 -6.37
C THR A 68 -27.21 -12.15 -7.88
N GLN A 69 -27.34 -11.10 -8.71
CA GLN A 69 -27.55 -11.19 -10.16
C GLN A 69 -26.39 -10.56 -10.95
N LEU A 70 -25.21 -10.49 -10.34
CA LEU A 70 -24.03 -10.00 -11.05
C LEU A 70 -23.59 -11.00 -12.10
N HIS A 71 -23.25 -10.48 -13.27
CA HIS A 71 -22.61 -11.22 -14.34
C HIS A 71 -21.16 -10.80 -14.51
N GLU A 72 -20.38 -11.67 -15.13
CA GLU A 72 -19.02 -11.37 -15.52
C GLU A 72 -18.98 -10.15 -16.46
N GLY A 73 -18.03 -9.24 -16.22
CA GLY A 73 -17.89 -8.01 -17.01
C GLY A 73 -18.84 -6.88 -16.60
N ASP A 74 -19.72 -7.09 -15.62
CA ASP A 74 -20.64 -6.05 -15.16
C ASP A 74 -19.87 -4.84 -14.60
N THR A 75 -20.33 -3.64 -14.98
CA THR A 75 -19.91 -2.38 -14.37
C THR A 75 -21.06 -1.78 -13.56
N LEU A 76 -20.84 -1.62 -12.27
CA LEU A 76 -21.79 -1.10 -11.30
C LEU A 76 -21.40 0.32 -10.89
N TYR A 77 -22.40 1.19 -10.80
CA TYR A 77 -22.22 2.56 -10.38
C TYR A 77 -23.18 2.92 -9.25
N PHE A 78 -22.63 3.49 -8.18
CA PHE A 78 -23.37 3.93 -6.99
C PHE A 78 -23.09 5.41 -6.72
N SER A 79 -24.12 6.24 -6.78
CA SER A 79 -24.03 7.69 -6.54
C SER A 79 -23.95 8.08 -5.06
N SER A 80 -23.99 7.10 -4.15
CA SER A 80 -23.90 7.30 -2.71
C SER A 80 -22.93 6.30 -2.10
N SER A 81 -22.48 6.58 -0.89
CA SER A 81 -21.71 5.63 -0.08
C SER A 81 -22.44 4.29 0.02
N GLN A 82 -21.66 3.22 0.05
CA GLN A 82 -22.11 1.84 0.07
C GLN A 82 -21.49 1.10 1.27
N GLU A 83 -22.29 0.28 1.93
CA GLU A 83 -21.85 -0.61 3.00
C GLU A 83 -22.38 -2.01 2.74
N TRP A 84 -21.46 -2.95 2.52
CA TRP A 84 -21.75 -4.31 2.10
C TRP A 84 -21.28 -5.29 3.18
N SER A 85 -22.16 -6.23 3.51
CA SER A 85 -21.82 -7.37 4.37
C SER A 85 -21.86 -8.64 3.52
N VAL A 86 -20.69 -9.18 3.21
CA VAL A 86 -20.51 -10.40 2.42
C VAL A 86 -20.39 -11.60 3.35
N ASN A 87 -20.83 -12.77 2.87
CA ASN A 87 -20.74 -14.02 3.60
C ASN A 87 -20.09 -15.10 2.73
N GLN A 88 -19.80 -16.28 3.31
CA GLN A 88 -18.96 -17.29 2.64
C GLN A 88 -19.53 -17.78 1.32
N THR A 89 -20.84 -17.63 1.12
CA THR A 89 -21.51 -17.99 -0.13
C THR A 89 -21.45 -16.89 -1.18
N THR A 90 -21.09 -15.67 -0.79
CA THR A 90 -20.90 -14.52 -1.67
C THR A 90 -19.58 -14.68 -2.42
N THR A 91 -19.69 -15.08 -3.68
CA THR A 91 -18.59 -15.00 -4.66
C THR A 91 -19.01 -14.07 -5.78
N PHE A 92 -18.32 -12.95 -5.90
CA PHE A 92 -18.55 -12.03 -7.01
C PHE A 92 -18.04 -12.66 -8.32
N PRO A 93 -18.71 -12.42 -9.46
CA PRO A 93 -18.19 -12.83 -10.76
C PRO A 93 -16.82 -12.22 -11.06
N LYS A 94 -16.12 -12.81 -12.05
CA LYS A 94 -14.87 -12.23 -12.54
C LYS A 94 -15.10 -10.97 -13.35
N ASP A 95 -14.05 -10.17 -13.49
CA ASP A 95 -13.98 -9.02 -14.39
C ASP A 95 -15.05 -7.93 -14.11
N ILE A 96 -15.53 -7.80 -12.86
CA ILE A 96 -16.47 -6.74 -12.49
C ILE A 96 -15.77 -5.43 -12.14
N VAL A 97 -16.46 -4.32 -12.39
CA VAL A 97 -16.03 -2.98 -12.01
C VAL A 97 -17.08 -2.33 -11.13
N VAL A 98 -16.68 -1.83 -9.96
CA VAL A 98 -17.55 -1.16 -9.00
C VAL A 98 -17.07 0.26 -8.79
N LEU A 99 -17.94 1.23 -9.07
CA LEU A 99 -17.69 2.65 -8.93
C LEU A 99 -18.61 3.25 -7.87
N VAL A 100 -18.05 3.87 -6.84
CA VAL A 100 -18.79 4.45 -5.71
C VAL A 100 -18.41 5.92 -5.53
N GLU A 101 -19.38 6.84 -5.67
CA GLU A 101 -19.16 8.30 -5.53
C GLU A 101 -18.86 8.76 -4.09
N GLY A 102 -19.07 7.90 -3.10
CA GLY A 102 -18.78 8.18 -1.69
C GLY A 102 -17.78 7.18 -1.10
N ASN A 103 -18.10 6.72 0.10
CA ASN A 103 -17.34 5.69 0.81
C ASN A 103 -17.79 4.29 0.39
N LEU A 104 -16.87 3.34 0.30
CA LEU A 104 -17.18 1.93 0.14
C LEU A 104 -16.67 1.15 1.35
N THR A 105 -17.58 0.51 2.07
CA THR A 105 -17.25 -0.40 3.16
C THR A 105 -17.67 -1.82 2.78
N ILE A 106 -16.76 -2.77 2.86
CA ILE A 106 -17.03 -4.20 2.65
C ILE A 106 -16.59 -4.96 3.90
N THR A 107 -17.49 -5.71 4.53
CA THR A 107 -17.20 -6.49 5.74
C THR A 107 -17.70 -7.92 5.61
N GLY A 108 -17.18 -8.82 6.45
CA GLY A 108 -17.64 -10.20 6.54
C GLY A 108 -16.65 -11.18 5.92
N ASP A 109 -17.13 -12.30 5.39
CA ASP A 109 -16.27 -13.40 4.96
C ASP A 109 -16.68 -13.81 3.56
N GLY A 110 -16.06 -13.26 2.51
CA GLY A 110 -16.52 -13.49 1.14
C GLY A 110 -15.41 -13.33 0.11
N ASN A 111 -15.73 -13.66 -1.15
CA ASN A 111 -14.77 -13.60 -2.25
C ASN A 111 -15.22 -12.53 -3.26
N LEU A 112 -14.41 -11.48 -3.42
CA LEU A 112 -14.65 -10.37 -4.35
C LEU A 112 -14.30 -10.72 -5.81
N GLY A 113 -14.08 -11.99 -6.12
CA GLY A 113 -13.86 -12.47 -7.47
C GLY A 113 -12.42 -12.34 -7.95
N THR A 114 -12.24 -12.53 -9.27
CA THR A 114 -10.96 -12.40 -9.96
C THR A 114 -10.98 -11.23 -10.93
N TYR A 115 -9.87 -10.50 -11.05
CA TYR A 115 -9.73 -9.33 -11.95
C TYR A 115 -10.76 -8.22 -11.69
N THR A 116 -11.18 -8.09 -10.44
CA THR A 116 -12.22 -7.15 -10.05
C THR A 116 -11.63 -5.80 -9.69
N THR A 117 -12.32 -4.74 -10.06
CA THR A 117 -11.90 -3.36 -9.80
C THR A 117 -12.90 -2.66 -8.92
N PHE A 118 -12.45 -2.12 -7.79
CA PHE A 118 -13.25 -1.32 -6.89
C PHE A 118 -12.68 0.10 -6.83
N VAL A 119 -13.53 1.09 -7.04
CA VAL A 119 -13.17 2.50 -7.01
C VAL A 119 -14.12 3.22 -6.05
N ALA A 120 -13.58 3.72 -4.95
CA ALA A 120 -14.27 4.65 -4.06
C ALA A 120 -13.72 6.06 -4.27
N ARG A 121 -14.61 7.03 -4.46
CA ARG A 121 -14.20 8.44 -4.63
C ARG A 121 -13.53 8.99 -3.37
N ASP A 122 -13.99 8.57 -2.20
CA ASP A 122 -13.51 9.06 -0.92
C ASP A 122 -12.74 7.96 -0.14
N THR A 123 -13.40 7.25 0.77
CA THR A 123 -12.77 6.22 1.61
C THR A 123 -13.16 4.81 1.17
N MET A 124 -12.20 3.88 1.19
CA MET A 124 -12.46 2.44 1.05
C MET A 124 -12.04 1.70 2.32
N SER A 125 -12.95 0.92 2.90
CA SER A 125 -12.67 0.06 4.04
C SER A 125 -13.07 -1.38 3.73
N ILE A 126 -12.15 -2.33 3.91
CA ILE A 126 -12.41 -3.76 3.74
C ILE A 126 -11.99 -4.50 5.00
N GLY A 127 -12.92 -5.24 5.61
CA GLY A 127 -12.69 -6.00 6.84
C GLY A 127 -13.31 -7.40 6.81
N GLY A 128 -13.03 -8.18 7.84
CA GLY A 128 -13.36 -9.60 7.99
C GLY A 128 -12.37 -10.55 7.32
N SER A 129 -12.85 -11.61 6.68
CA SER A 129 -12.04 -12.64 6.01
C SER A 129 -12.18 -12.54 4.47
N VAL A 130 -12.23 -11.31 3.96
CA VAL A 130 -12.46 -11.07 2.53
C VAL A 130 -11.25 -11.46 1.69
N THR A 131 -11.52 -12.13 0.57
CA THR A 131 -10.50 -12.56 -0.40
C THR A 131 -10.76 -12.00 -1.79
N ALA A 132 -9.71 -11.83 -2.58
CA ALA A 132 -9.80 -11.45 -3.99
C ALA A 132 -8.54 -11.89 -4.74
N THR A 133 -8.66 -12.11 -6.05
CA THR A 133 -7.52 -12.49 -6.90
C THR A 133 -7.32 -11.47 -8.03
N HIS A 134 -6.12 -10.93 -8.19
CA HIS A 134 -5.80 -9.91 -9.20
C HIS A 134 -6.71 -8.67 -9.12
N ALA A 135 -7.08 -8.24 -7.91
CA ALA A 135 -7.95 -7.09 -7.73
C ALA A 135 -7.21 -5.75 -7.89
N ILE A 136 -7.94 -4.72 -8.30
CA ILE A 136 -7.48 -3.32 -8.25
C ILE A 136 -8.40 -2.57 -7.31
N LEU A 137 -7.84 -2.03 -6.23
CA LEU A 137 -8.57 -1.24 -5.25
C LEU A 137 -8.08 0.21 -5.34
N SER A 138 -9.00 1.15 -5.50
CA SER A 138 -8.71 2.57 -5.70
C SER A 138 -9.52 3.44 -4.73
N ALA A 139 -8.87 4.32 -3.98
CA ALA A 139 -9.53 5.23 -3.04
C ALA A 139 -8.98 6.66 -3.14
N GLY A 140 -9.85 7.68 -3.02
CA GLY A 140 -9.42 9.09 -3.11
C GLY A 140 -8.74 9.65 -1.87
N THR A 141 -9.23 9.32 -0.67
CA THR A 141 -8.80 10.00 0.58
C THR A 141 -8.16 9.05 1.59
N PHE A 142 -8.70 7.84 1.71
CA PHE A 142 -8.21 6.86 2.68
C PHE A 142 -8.57 5.45 2.23
N MET A 143 -7.65 4.52 2.43
CA MET A 143 -7.87 3.10 2.22
C MET A 143 -7.46 2.33 3.47
N GLU A 144 -8.34 1.48 3.96
CA GLU A 144 -8.08 0.61 5.09
C GLU A 144 -8.45 -0.83 4.73
N LEU A 145 -7.50 -1.75 4.86
CA LEU A 145 -7.78 -3.17 4.95
C LEU A 145 -7.51 -3.59 6.40
N GLY A 146 -8.42 -4.36 6.97
CA GLY A 146 -8.32 -4.84 8.34
C GLY A 146 -8.80 -6.26 8.50
N ASP A 147 -8.68 -6.75 9.72
CA ASP A 147 -8.96 -8.14 10.10
C ASP A 147 -8.18 -9.14 9.22
N GLN A 148 -8.73 -10.32 8.95
CA GLN A 148 -8.06 -11.42 8.25
C GLN A 148 -8.17 -11.34 6.72
N VAL A 149 -8.21 -10.13 6.16
CA VAL A 149 -8.28 -9.92 4.71
C VAL A 149 -7.05 -10.50 4.03
N SER A 150 -7.26 -11.37 3.04
CA SER A 150 -6.18 -12.06 2.32
C SER A 150 -6.42 -12.04 0.82
N MET A 151 -5.65 -11.25 0.07
CA MET A 151 -5.91 -11.06 -1.37
C MET A 151 -4.65 -10.85 -2.20
N ASN A 152 -4.74 -11.11 -3.50
CA ASN A 152 -3.78 -10.61 -4.48
C ASN A 152 -4.33 -9.31 -5.09
N ALA A 153 -3.71 -8.17 -4.78
CA ALA A 153 -4.27 -6.88 -5.17
C ALA A 153 -3.24 -5.76 -5.41
N GLN A 154 -3.61 -4.82 -6.26
CA GLN A 154 -2.97 -3.51 -6.37
C GLN A 154 -3.83 -2.48 -5.63
N LEU A 155 -3.27 -1.91 -4.56
CA LEU A 155 -3.88 -0.84 -3.78
C LEU A 155 -3.32 0.49 -4.25
N ILE A 156 -4.19 1.39 -4.72
CA ILE A 156 -3.82 2.67 -5.31
C ILE A 156 -4.65 3.76 -4.63
N SER A 157 -4.00 4.78 -4.04
CA SER A 157 -4.74 5.86 -3.39
C SER A 157 -4.12 7.24 -3.58
N LYS A 158 -4.95 8.28 -3.70
CA LYS A 158 -4.51 9.68 -3.54
C LYS A 158 -4.36 10.08 -2.06
N GLY A 159 -4.75 9.18 -1.17
CA GLY A 159 -4.77 9.34 0.27
C GLY A 159 -3.91 8.31 0.99
N ARG A 160 -4.11 8.18 2.30
CA ARG A 160 -3.32 7.27 3.13
C ARG A 160 -3.83 5.83 2.99
N ILE A 161 -2.95 4.86 3.17
CA ILE A 161 -3.27 3.44 3.16
C ILE A 161 -2.85 2.81 4.49
N GLN A 162 -3.77 2.10 5.14
CA GLN A 162 -3.51 1.37 6.38
C GLN A 162 -3.89 -0.11 6.21
N LEU A 163 -2.98 -0.99 6.61
CA LEU A 163 -3.17 -2.43 6.62
C LEU A 163 -3.02 -2.91 8.07
N ARG A 164 -4.11 -3.43 8.66
CA ARG A 164 -4.19 -3.78 10.08
C ARG A 164 -4.68 -5.21 10.34
N ASP A 165 -4.47 -5.69 11.56
CA ASP A 165 -5.11 -6.89 12.13
C ASP A 165 -4.99 -8.21 11.32
N GLN A 166 -3.78 -8.55 10.86
CA GLN A 166 -3.46 -9.79 10.11
C GLN A 166 -3.78 -9.77 8.61
N VAL A 167 -3.84 -8.59 8.00
CA VAL A 167 -3.95 -8.47 6.54
C VAL A 167 -2.81 -9.18 5.83
N TYR A 168 -3.12 -9.96 4.79
CA TYR A 168 -2.15 -10.59 3.93
C TYR A 168 -2.35 -10.24 2.46
N LEU A 169 -1.44 -9.43 1.91
CA LEU A 169 -1.38 -9.15 0.47
C LEU A 169 -0.41 -10.15 -0.19
N THR A 170 -0.95 -11.03 -1.02
CA THR A 170 -0.22 -12.11 -1.71
C THR A 170 0.40 -11.63 -3.02
N TYR A 171 1.53 -12.24 -3.40
CA TYR A 171 2.26 -11.85 -4.61
C TYR A 171 1.47 -12.10 -5.90
N PRO A 172 1.55 -11.22 -6.92
CA PRO A 172 2.18 -9.89 -6.92
C PRO A 172 1.23 -8.81 -6.38
N SER A 173 1.51 -8.27 -5.21
CA SER A 173 0.76 -7.11 -4.68
C SER A 173 1.58 -5.81 -4.76
N MET A 174 0.87 -4.68 -4.83
CA MET A 174 1.48 -3.36 -4.79
C MET A 174 0.63 -2.44 -3.92
N VAL A 175 1.28 -1.62 -3.10
CA VAL A 175 0.62 -0.57 -2.32
C VAL A 175 1.22 0.75 -2.74
N TYR A 176 0.41 1.60 -3.36
CA TYR A 176 0.82 2.89 -3.91
C TYR A 176 -0.01 4.02 -3.33
N THR A 177 0.67 5.09 -2.91
CA THR A 177 0.01 6.36 -2.61
C THR A 177 0.74 7.54 -3.21
N SER A 178 -0.02 8.53 -3.66
CA SER A 178 0.45 9.85 -4.09
C SER A 178 0.01 10.96 -3.16
N THR A 179 -0.33 10.64 -1.91
CA THR A 179 -0.80 11.65 -0.97
C THR A 179 0.23 12.76 -0.77
N THR A 180 -0.28 13.98 -0.83
CA THR A 180 0.47 15.23 -0.69
C THR A 180 -0.02 16.07 0.50
N THR A 181 -1.06 15.61 1.19
CA THR A 181 -1.76 16.34 2.25
C THR A 181 -1.68 15.64 3.60
N PHE A 182 -1.34 16.39 4.64
CA PHE A 182 -1.45 15.92 6.02
C PHE A 182 -2.88 16.10 6.52
N LEU A 183 -3.45 15.06 7.11
CA LEU A 183 -4.67 15.15 7.90
C LEU A 183 -4.31 14.96 9.37
N GLY A 184 -4.17 16.08 10.10
CA GLY A 184 -3.82 16.08 11.52
C GLY A 184 -2.35 15.75 11.80
N GLU A 185 -2.10 15.02 12.89
CA GLU A 185 -0.74 14.68 13.36
C GLU A 185 -0.16 13.41 12.73
N GLN A 186 -0.97 12.68 11.94
CA GLN A 186 -0.53 11.43 11.32
C GLN A 186 0.21 11.71 10.01
N GLN A 187 1.51 11.45 10.04
CA GLN A 187 2.41 11.62 8.88
C GLN A 187 2.61 10.33 8.08
N GLU A 188 2.00 9.23 8.54
CA GLU A 188 2.08 7.92 7.92
C GLU A 188 1.17 7.88 6.69
N VAL A 189 1.77 7.65 5.52
CA VAL A 189 1.05 7.56 4.23
C VAL A 189 0.76 6.12 3.86
N ILE A 190 1.64 5.21 4.27
CA ILE A 190 1.42 3.77 4.26
C ILE A 190 1.79 3.28 5.66
N HIS A 191 0.85 2.63 6.35
CA HIS A 191 1.10 1.99 7.64
C HIS A 191 0.78 0.51 7.53
N LEU A 192 1.81 -0.33 7.65
CA LEU A 192 1.68 -1.77 7.80
C LEU A 192 1.78 -2.09 9.29
N GLN A 193 0.66 -2.42 9.90
CA GLN A 193 0.57 -2.72 11.33
C GLN A 193 0.98 -4.16 11.63
N ASP A 194 1.10 -4.44 12.92
CA ASP A 194 1.49 -5.75 13.44
C ASP A 194 0.70 -6.91 12.81
N GLU A 195 1.39 -8.03 12.68
CA GLU A 195 0.90 -9.30 12.12
C GLU A 195 0.47 -9.24 10.64
N SER A 196 0.58 -8.09 9.98
CA SER A 196 0.23 -7.94 8.57
C SER A 196 1.43 -8.25 7.66
N THR A 197 1.17 -8.90 6.53
CA THR A 197 2.19 -9.32 5.57
C THR A 197 1.91 -8.77 4.17
N VAL A 198 2.93 -8.24 3.51
CA VAL A 198 2.86 -7.84 2.10
C VAL A 198 3.92 -8.54 1.28
N ASP A 199 3.47 -9.34 0.33
CA ASP A 199 4.29 -9.95 -0.71
C ASP A 199 4.20 -9.10 -1.97
N GLY A 200 5.14 -8.16 -2.09
CA GLY A 200 4.97 -7.11 -3.07
C GLY A 200 5.84 -5.90 -2.85
N THR A 201 5.38 -4.76 -3.36
CA THR A 201 6.10 -3.50 -3.22
C THR A 201 5.24 -2.43 -2.58
N LEU A 202 5.79 -1.75 -1.57
CA LEU A 202 5.23 -0.52 -1.03
C LEU A 202 5.90 0.67 -1.74
N VAL A 203 5.11 1.60 -2.28
CA VAL A 203 5.58 2.67 -3.15
C VAL A 203 5.00 4.01 -2.70
N TYR A 204 5.88 4.92 -2.29
CA TYR A 204 5.58 6.33 -2.11
C TYR A 204 6.60 7.17 -2.88
N PRO A 205 6.28 7.64 -4.10
CA PRO A 205 7.26 8.30 -4.97
C PRO A 205 7.31 9.81 -4.81
N ILE A 206 6.45 10.39 -3.97
CA ILE A 206 6.35 11.83 -3.82
C ILE A 206 7.51 12.35 -3.00
N GLU A 207 8.26 13.29 -3.57
CA GLU A 207 9.28 14.04 -2.86
C GLU A 207 8.62 15.12 -1.99
N THR A 208 8.72 14.94 -0.68
CA THR A 208 8.27 15.93 0.30
C THR A 208 9.38 16.92 0.59
N GLY A 209 9.04 18.15 1.00
CA GLY A 209 9.98 19.23 1.28
C GLY A 209 11.10 18.93 2.28
N THR A 210 11.92 19.96 2.56
CA THR A 210 13.20 19.86 3.29
C THR A 210 13.12 19.07 4.60
N PHE A 211 14.13 18.21 4.83
CA PHE A 211 14.45 17.32 5.97
C PHE A 211 14.02 17.76 7.39
N ASN A 212 12.73 17.94 7.65
CA ASN A 212 12.17 18.26 8.96
C ASN A 212 11.29 17.12 9.48
N GLN A 213 10.82 17.24 10.72
CA GLN A 213 9.90 16.30 11.40
C GLN A 213 8.51 16.20 10.77
N GLU A 214 8.31 16.76 9.57
CA GLU A 214 7.04 16.87 8.84
C GLU A 214 7.13 16.14 7.48
N GLN A 215 7.96 15.10 7.37
CA GLN A 215 8.02 14.29 6.16
C GLN A 215 7.01 13.14 6.24
N PHE A 216 6.34 12.91 5.13
CA PHE A 216 5.48 11.73 4.97
C PHE A 216 6.31 10.46 5.12
N ARG A 217 5.71 9.46 5.78
CA ARG A 217 6.40 8.22 6.10
C ARG A 217 5.67 6.94 5.72
N ILE A 218 6.45 5.95 5.30
CA ILE A 218 6.03 4.56 5.33
C ILE A 218 6.44 3.99 6.69
N LYS A 219 5.48 3.46 7.43
CA LYS A 219 5.70 2.85 8.74
C LYS A 219 5.41 1.36 8.71
N ILE A 220 6.34 0.58 9.26
CA ILE A 220 6.27 -0.87 9.38
C ILE A 220 6.46 -1.23 10.86
N ASP A 221 5.41 -1.74 11.49
CA ASP A 221 5.43 -2.12 12.90
C ASP A 221 6.25 -3.41 13.15
N GLU A 222 6.55 -3.70 14.41
CA GLU A 222 7.54 -4.70 14.84
C GLU A 222 7.25 -6.12 14.30
N ASN A 223 5.97 -6.52 14.26
CA ASN A 223 5.56 -7.86 13.81
C ASN A 223 5.07 -7.88 12.36
N ALA A 224 5.24 -6.79 11.62
CA ALA A 224 4.90 -6.71 10.22
C ALA A 224 6.01 -7.29 9.32
N LEU A 225 5.60 -7.87 8.18
CA LEU A 225 6.51 -8.49 7.23
C LEU A 225 6.30 -7.96 5.80
N VAL A 226 7.37 -7.48 5.17
CA VAL A 226 7.41 -7.21 3.73
C VAL A 226 8.32 -8.21 3.03
N ARG A 227 7.77 -9.07 2.17
CA ARG A 227 8.52 -9.94 1.26
C ARG A 227 8.57 -9.33 -0.13
N GLY A 228 9.52 -8.43 -0.34
CA GLY A 228 9.65 -7.73 -1.63
C GLY A 228 10.45 -6.44 -1.53
N SER A 229 9.82 -5.29 -1.72
CA SER A 229 10.55 -4.01 -1.66
C SER A 229 9.74 -2.86 -1.07
N ILE A 230 10.44 -1.92 -0.45
CA ILE A 230 9.91 -0.64 -0.03
C ILE A 230 10.63 0.43 -0.83
N TYR A 231 9.89 1.28 -1.52
CA TYR A 231 10.40 2.45 -2.20
C TYR A 231 9.69 3.69 -1.66
N ASN A 232 10.47 4.62 -1.11
CA ASN A 232 9.96 5.75 -0.39
C ASN A 232 10.82 7.00 -0.64
N GLN A 233 10.22 8.03 -1.21
CA GLN A 233 10.86 9.33 -1.44
C GLN A 233 10.76 10.27 -0.22
N GLY A 234 10.16 9.81 0.89
CA GLY A 234 10.10 10.45 2.20
C GLY A 234 10.87 9.68 3.28
N GLN A 235 10.29 9.55 4.48
CA GLN A 235 10.89 8.87 5.64
C GLN A 235 10.38 7.44 5.81
N THR A 236 11.24 6.48 6.16
CA THR A 236 10.79 5.14 6.56
C THR A 236 11.00 4.93 8.06
N GLU A 237 9.91 4.65 8.77
CA GLU A 237 9.93 4.15 10.15
C GLU A 237 9.83 2.63 10.11
N LEU A 238 10.93 1.94 10.42
CA LEU A 238 11.05 0.50 10.26
C LEU A 238 11.36 -0.15 11.62
N ALA A 239 10.37 -0.85 12.17
CA ALA A 239 10.52 -1.75 13.32
C ALA A 239 10.38 -3.23 12.91
N GLY A 240 9.67 -3.53 11.82
CA GLY A 240 9.44 -4.91 11.37
C GLY A 240 10.51 -5.53 10.49
N THR A 241 10.09 -6.56 9.74
CA THR A 241 10.98 -7.38 8.90
C THR A 241 10.76 -7.10 7.42
N VAL A 242 11.85 -6.94 6.66
CA VAL A 242 11.84 -6.83 5.20
C VAL A 242 12.73 -7.90 4.58
N TYR A 243 12.11 -8.92 3.99
CA TYR A 243 12.81 -9.90 3.15
C TYR A 243 12.93 -9.37 1.73
N GLY A 244 13.89 -8.46 1.55
CA GLY A 244 14.15 -7.84 0.26
C GLY A 244 14.93 -6.54 0.35
N SER A 245 14.36 -5.46 -0.17
CA SER A 245 15.10 -4.20 -0.35
C SER A 245 14.31 -2.99 0.17
N VAL A 246 15.00 -2.09 0.85
CA VAL A 246 14.44 -0.81 1.30
C VAL A 246 15.21 0.32 0.64
N LEU A 247 14.52 1.11 -0.18
CA LEU A 247 15.01 2.32 -0.81
C LEU A 247 14.24 3.49 -0.20
N THR A 248 14.90 4.27 0.65
CA THR A 248 14.30 5.39 1.35
C THR A 248 15.24 6.59 1.35
N LYS A 249 14.70 7.82 1.39
CA LYS A 249 15.56 9.02 1.57
C LYS A 249 16.15 9.09 2.96
N GLN A 250 15.39 8.66 3.97
CA GLN A 250 15.77 8.82 5.37
C GLN A 250 15.08 7.77 6.24
N PHE A 251 15.82 7.15 7.15
CA PHE A 251 15.19 6.38 8.22
C PHE A 251 14.76 7.30 9.37
N PHE A 252 13.62 7.01 9.96
CA PHE A 252 13.06 7.73 11.10
C PHE A 252 12.83 6.74 12.24
N PHE A 253 13.23 7.12 13.45
CA PHE A 253 12.95 6.34 14.65
C PHE A 253 12.57 7.28 15.79
N TYR A 254 11.46 6.99 16.47
CA TYR A 254 11.00 7.77 17.62
C TYR A 254 11.01 6.93 18.89
N GLU A 255 11.68 7.42 19.93
CA GLU A 255 11.65 6.86 21.27
C GLU A 255 11.44 8.00 22.24
N SER A 256 10.20 8.12 22.75
CA SER A 256 9.75 9.28 23.51
C SER A 256 10.76 9.73 24.57
N PRO A 257 11.14 11.01 24.61
CA PRO A 257 10.67 12.14 23.78
C PRO A 257 11.61 12.46 22.58
N THR A 258 12.43 11.51 22.15
CA THR A 258 13.56 11.75 21.24
C THR A 258 13.31 11.19 19.84
N ILE A 259 13.61 11.99 18.83
CA ILE A 259 13.62 11.57 17.42
C ILE A 259 15.05 11.31 16.98
N TYR A 260 15.26 10.17 16.34
CA TYR A 260 16.53 9.72 15.79
C TYR A 260 16.42 9.62 14.26
N ILE A 261 17.30 10.35 13.58
CA ILE A 261 17.30 10.45 12.11
C ILE A 261 18.42 9.62 11.51
N ASN A 262 18.08 8.77 10.53
CA ASN A 262 18.91 7.71 9.96
C ASN A 262 19.26 6.59 10.95
N TRP A 263 18.31 6.26 11.82
CA TRP A 263 18.41 5.16 12.78
C TRP A 263 17.41 4.07 12.45
N ILE A 264 17.83 2.83 12.67
CA ILE A 264 17.01 1.63 12.59
C ILE A 264 17.20 0.91 13.92
N LYS A 265 16.10 0.50 14.54
CA LYS A 265 16.08 -0.23 15.82
C LYS A 265 15.14 -1.41 15.68
N ASP A 266 15.55 -2.56 16.18
CA ASP A 266 14.77 -3.80 16.28
C ASP A 266 14.18 -4.32 14.95
N ALA A 267 14.70 -3.88 13.81
CA ALA A 267 14.27 -4.30 12.48
C ALA A 267 15.25 -5.26 11.77
N GLU A 268 14.73 -6.06 10.85
CA GLU A 268 15.51 -6.95 9.97
C GLU A 268 15.33 -6.56 8.50
N ILE A 269 16.44 -6.45 7.76
CA ILE A 269 16.42 -6.33 6.29
C ILE A 269 17.32 -7.44 5.74
N ASP A 270 16.72 -8.44 5.10
CA ASP A 270 17.43 -9.59 4.55
C ASP A 270 17.05 -9.83 3.07
N ILE A 271 17.91 -9.36 2.17
CA ILE A 271 17.73 -9.55 0.73
C ILE A 271 17.87 -11.01 0.30
N THR A 272 18.54 -11.86 1.08
CA THR A 272 18.77 -13.27 0.73
C THR A 272 17.51 -14.12 0.90
N LYS A 273 16.55 -13.65 1.71
CA LYS A 273 15.23 -14.24 1.90
C LYS A 273 14.16 -13.68 0.95
N ARG A 274 14.52 -12.76 0.04
CA ARG A 274 13.58 -12.24 -0.95
C ARG A 274 13.07 -13.37 -1.85
N PRO A 275 11.76 -13.46 -2.15
CA PRO A 275 11.24 -14.43 -3.10
C PRO A 275 12.02 -14.39 -4.42
N GLN A 276 12.40 -15.55 -4.95
CA GLN A 276 13.24 -15.66 -6.16
C GLN A 276 12.57 -15.03 -7.38
N ASP A 277 11.25 -15.18 -7.48
CA ASP A 277 10.43 -14.69 -8.60
C ASP A 277 9.89 -13.27 -8.36
N PHE A 278 10.47 -12.53 -7.42
CA PHE A 278 10.13 -11.13 -7.18
C PHE A 278 10.50 -10.27 -8.38
N ILE A 279 9.51 -9.55 -8.91
CA ILE A 279 9.62 -8.65 -10.05
C ILE A 279 9.41 -7.23 -9.56
N VAL A 280 10.27 -6.33 -10.04
CA VAL A 280 10.22 -4.91 -9.72
C VAL A 280 9.00 -4.29 -10.43
N PRO A 281 8.21 -3.42 -9.76
CA PRO A 281 7.06 -2.78 -10.38
C PRO A 281 7.41 -2.02 -11.66
N ILE A 282 6.46 -1.94 -12.59
CA ILE A 282 6.66 -1.38 -13.93
C ILE A 282 7.19 0.06 -13.95
N GLY A 283 6.89 0.86 -12.92
CA GLY A 283 7.39 2.24 -12.82
C GLY A 283 8.90 2.38 -12.69
N PHE A 284 9.66 1.30 -12.44
CA PHE A 284 11.13 1.34 -12.42
C PHE A 284 11.79 0.95 -13.75
N SER A 285 11.01 0.63 -14.79
CA SER A 285 11.56 0.17 -16.06
C SER A 285 11.79 1.33 -17.02
N ASP A 286 13.01 1.44 -17.58
CA ASP A 286 13.32 2.34 -18.70
C ASP A 286 12.71 1.85 -20.03
N SER A 287 12.14 0.64 -20.05
CA SER A 287 11.53 0.04 -21.26
C SER A 287 10.11 -0.44 -20.99
N THR A 288 9.20 -0.09 -21.88
CA THR A 288 7.81 -0.56 -21.90
C THR A 288 7.66 -1.99 -22.44
N LYS A 289 8.74 -2.80 -22.48
CA LYS A 289 8.62 -4.22 -22.84
C LYS A 289 7.89 -4.96 -21.73
N TYR A 290 6.57 -5.04 -21.89
CA TYR A 290 5.66 -5.65 -20.96
C TYR A 290 6.01 -7.13 -20.77
N VAL A 291 6.32 -7.52 -19.53
CA VAL A 291 6.26 -8.92 -19.12
C VAL A 291 4.85 -9.11 -18.58
N ILE A 292 4.02 -9.85 -19.32
CA ILE A 292 2.68 -10.17 -18.83
C ILE A 292 2.83 -11.16 -17.69
N LEU A 293 2.53 -10.71 -16.46
CA LEU A 293 2.68 -11.52 -15.24
C LEU A 293 1.62 -12.63 -15.15
N HIS A 294 0.50 -12.48 -15.87
CA HIS A 294 -0.50 -13.51 -16.05
C HIS A 294 -1.37 -13.18 -17.29
N TRP A 295 -1.24 -13.98 -18.35
CA TRP A 295 -2.12 -13.95 -19.53
C TRP A 295 -2.91 -15.26 -19.53
N LYS A 296 -4.25 -15.17 -19.48
CA LYS A 296 -5.11 -16.30 -19.84
C LYS A 296 -5.63 -16.06 -21.26
N GLU A 297 -5.14 -16.82 -22.24
CA GLU A 297 -5.80 -16.90 -23.55
C GLU A 297 -7.16 -17.57 -23.36
N VAL A 298 -8.22 -16.92 -23.85
CA VAL A 298 -9.51 -17.56 -24.05
C VAL A 298 -9.37 -18.39 -25.33
N ILE A 299 -9.41 -19.72 -25.20
CA ILE A 299 -9.54 -20.61 -26.35
C ILE A 299 -11.03 -20.58 -26.74
N GLU A 300 -11.32 -20.15 -27.98
CA GLU A 300 -12.64 -20.23 -28.62
C GLU A 300 -13.15 -21.68 -28.74
#